data_AF-A0AAV4A925-F1
#
_entry.id   AF-A0AAV4A925-F1
#
_cell.length_a   1.000
_cell.length_b   1.000
_cell.length_c   1.000
_cell.angle_alpha   90.00
_cell.angle_beta   90.00
_cell.angle_gamma   90.00
#
_symmetry.space_group_name_H-M   'P 1'
#
loop_
_entity.id
_entity.type
_entity.pdbx_description
1 polymer ?
#
loop_
_entity_poly.entity_id
_entity_poly.type
_entity_poly.pdbx_seq_one_letter_code
_entity_poly.pdbx_strand_id
1 'polypeptide(L)'
;MLIRLHKFDITLNYKEGKNMFISDMLSRTYLKEKNVVDEQIEKDIHLYVNQIRDSWNVKDYKLKQIEAETSTDIDLQDLKKQILEGFPAKRNNLRRNLHEFFTNSEELSIQGDLIVKGTKIIIPQTMRNEMLQILHSSHAGIEKSKQRARESIYWPRINKDIEDYVNRCSTCQTHRNSKQKEPLLPVEVPQLPWNTVGLDVFTLKSHDYLLCVDYYSKYPEVTKLFTKTAHGIITALKPFFARHGIPNQVIADNMPFNSQEFLKFAKEWDFHVTTTSPLYPQANGQVERFVGIIKTAMKKSQDPNIAILQCRNTPITGLKYSPAQLLFNRRLRDNIPTLKINLKPAIPVKARQELQSRQQKQKVFF
;
A
#
# COMPACT_ATOMS: atom_id res chain seq x y z
N MET A 1 20.47 -20.17 -2.94
CA MET A 1 20.66 -20.64 -1.55
C MET A 1 20.59 -19.50 -0.50
N LEU A 2 21.13 -18.30 -0.79
CA LEU A 2 21.11 -17.13 0.13
C LEU A 2 19.71 -16.63 0.56
N ILE A 3 18.65 -16.86 -0.23
CA ILE A 3 17.32 -16.27 0.02
C ILE A 3 16.52 -17.01 1.11
N ARG A 4 16.75 -18.32 1.31
CA ARG A 4 16.01 -19.13 2.30
C ARG A 4 16.34 -18.81 3.75
N LEU A 5 17.48 -18.17 4.00
CA LEU A 5 18.03 -17.94 5.34
C LEU A 5 17.55 -16.64 6.00
N HIS A 6 16.82 -15.77 5.28
CA HIS A 6 16.30 -14.50 5.80
C HIS A 6 15.30 -14.62 6.97
N LYS A 7 14.86 -15.84 7.32
CA LYS A 7 13.95 -16.09 8.44
C LYS A 7 14.66 -16.47 9.74
N PHE A 8 15.99 -16.62 9.72
CA PHE A 8 16.79 -17.05 10.87
C PHE A 8 17.85 -16.01 11.18
N ASP A 9 18.08 -15.73 12.47
CA ASP A 9 19.22 -14.95 12.92
C ASP A 9 20.46 -15.85 12.91
N ILE A 10 21.33 -15.66 11.92
CA ILE A 10 22.52 -16.51 11.74
C ILE A 10 23.73 -15.78 12.30
N THR A 11 24.41 -16.41 13.25
CA THR A 11 25.73 -15.98 13.72
C THR A 11 26.80 -16.72 12.94
N LEU A 12 27.49 -16.03 12.04
CA LEU A 12 28.55 -16.61 11.24
C LEU A 12 29.88 -16.48 11.98
N ASN A 13 30.36 -17.58 12.56
CA ASN A 13 31.66 -17.62 13.22
C ASN A 13 32.72 -18.14 12.24
N TYR A 14 33.62 -17.27 11.82
CA TYR A 14 34.78 -17.67 11.02
C TYR A 14 35.75 -18.48 11.87
N LYS A 15 36.13 -19.68 11.39
CA LYS A 15 37.16 -20.51 11.99
C LYS A 15 38.28 -20.70 10.97
N GLU A 16 39.48 -20.25 11.32
CA GLU A 16 40.66 -20.39 10.47
C GLU A 16 40.97 -21.87 10.21
N GLY A 17 41.29 -22.24 8.97
CA GLY A 17 41.36 -23.64 8.53
C GLY A 17 42.34 -24.51 9.32
N LYS A 18 43.41 -23.93 9.87
CA LYS A 18 44.38 -24.61 10.75
C LYS A 18 43.77 -25.12 12.07
N ASN A 19 42.62 -24.58 12.46
CA ASN A 19 41.87 -24.96 13.66
C ASN A 19 40.65 -25.86 13.35
N MET A 20 40.46 -26.25 12.08
CA MET A 20 39.47 -27.24 11.65
C MET A 20 40.09 -28.65 11.70
N PHE A 21 40.22 -29.19 12.92
CA PHE A 21 40.83 -30.51 13.16
C PHE A 21 40.02 -31.69 12.60
N ILE A 22 38.74 -31.46 12.28
CA ILE A 22 37.84 -32.46 11.71
C ILE A 22 37.19 -31.81 10.48
N SER A 23 37.43 -32.38 9.30
CA SER A 23 36.70 -32.05 8.07
C SER A 23 35.21 -32.24 8.33
N ASP A 24 34.38 -31.26 7.98
CA ASP A 24 32.92 -31.34 8.14
C ASP A 24 32.35 -32.56 7.39
N MET A 25 32.09 -33.66 8.12
CA MET A 25 31.53 -34.90 7.57
C MET A 25 30.10 -34.68 7.04
N LEU A 26 29.35 -33.73 7.62
CA LEU A 26 27.95 -33.47 7.29
C LEU A 26 27.79 -32.69 5.98
N SER A 27 28.84 -32.01 5.51
CA SER A 27 28.85 -31.32 4.23
C SER A 27 28.92 -32.27 3.02
N ARG A 28 29.40 -33.51 3.19
CA ARG A 28 29.80 -34.37 2.05
C ARG A 28 29.26 -35.79 2.03
N THR A 29 28.58 -36.23 3.09
CA THR A 29 27.88 -37.53 3.10
C THR A 29 26.38 -37.31 3.16
N TYR A 30 25.70 -37.42 2.01
CA TYR A 30 24.26 -37.63 2.02
C TYR A 30 24.02 -39.08 2.43
N LEU A 31 23.21 -39.30 3.47
CA LEU A 31 22.80 -40.65 3.87
C LEU A 31 21.94 -41.25 2.77
N LYS A 32 22.33 -42.43 2.28
CA LYS A 32 21.50 -43.25 1.39
C LYS A 32 20.51 -44.01 2.27
N GLU A 33 19.25 -43.52 2.27
CA GLU A 33 18.08 -44.07 2.97
C GLU A 33 18.13 -43.90 4.51
N LYS A 34 17.06 -43.56 5.25
CA LYS A 34 15.61 -43.67 5.05
C LYS A 34 14.90 -42.37 5.41
N ASN A 35 13.70 -42.21 4.83
CA ASN A 35 12.68 -41.25 5.26
C ASN A 35 12.43 -41.34 6.78
N VAL A 36 13.13 -40.51 7.54
CA VAL A 36 12.64 -40.03 8.82
C VAL A 36 12.62 -38.53 8.66
N VAL A 37 11.61 -38.06 7.92
CA VAL A 37 11.13 -36.71 8.18
C VAL A 37 10.72 -36.77 9.65
N ASP A 38 11.43 -36.01 10.48
CA ASP A 38 11.17 -35.95 11.91
C ASP A 38 9.67 -35.68 12.07
N GLU A 39 8.93 -36.70 12.52
CA GLU A 39 7.46 -36.72 12.50
C GLU A 39 6.91 -35.50 13.24
N GLN A 40 7.70 -34.99 14.19
CA GLN A 40 7.45 -33.79 14.94
C GLN A 40 7.60 -32.52 14.07
N ILE A 41 8.65 -32.40 13.25
CA ILE A 41 8.85 -31.27 12.33
C ILE A 41 7.77 -31.28 11.24
N GLU A 42 7.42 -32.45 10.71
CA GLU A 42 6.35 -32.57 9.73
C GLU A 42 5.00 -32.22 10.37
N LYS A 43 4.71 -32.74 11.57
CA LYS A 43 3.53 -32.34 12.35
C LYS A 43 3.53 -30.86 12.68
N ASP A 44 4.65 -30.24 13.02
CA ASP A 44 4.76 -28.82 13.37
C ASP A 44 4.61 -27.92 12.14
N ILE A 45 5.18 -28.30 11.00
CA ILE A 45 4.94 -27.65 9.71
C ILE A 45 3.48 -27.81 9.31
N HIS A 46 2.91 -29.00 9.46
CA HIS A 46 1.53 -29.30 9.09
C HIS A 46 0.53 -28.63 10.05
N LEU A 47 0.82 -28.53 11.35
CA LEU A 47 0.07 -27.75 12.34
C LEU A 47 0.19 -26.27 12.04
N TYR A 48 1.37 -25.75 11.72
CA TYR A 48 1.55 -24.34 11.38
C TYR A 48 0.81 -23.97 10.08
N VAL A 49 0.89 -24.83 9.06
CA VAL A 49 0.15 -24.69 7.80
C VAL A 49 -1.36 -24.81 8.06
N ASN A 50 -1.81 -25.75 8.89
CA ASN A 50 -3.22 -25.92 9.24
C ASN A 50 -3.74 -24.80 10.15
N GLN A 51 -2.95 -24.26 11.07
CA GLN A 51 -3.32 -23.14 11.94
C GLN A 51 -3.38 -21.84 11.13
N ILE A 52 -2.51 -21.71 10.12
CA ILE A 52 -2.65 -20.71 9.06
C ILE A 52 -3.95 -20.95 8.27
N ARG A 53 -4.26 -22.20 7.87
CA ARG A 53 -5.47 -22.59 7.12
C ARG A 53 -6.78 -22.39 7.89
N ASP A 54 -6.82 -22.66 9.19
CA ASP A 54 -7.99 -22.51 10.06
C ASP A 54 -8.19 -21.04 10.45
N SER A 55 -7.09 -20.31 10.59
CA SER A 55 -7.17 -18.84 10.62
C SER A 55 -7.64 -18.28 9.27
N TRP A 56 -7.68 -19.04 8.17
CA TRP A 56 -8.10 -18.62 6.82
C TRP A 56 -9.57 -18.89 6.46
N ASN A 57 -10.44 -19.19 7.43
CA ASN A 57 -11.88 -19.07 7.25
C ASN A 57 -12.29 -17.59 7.07
N VAL A 58 -11.92 -16.99 5.94
CA VAL A 58 -12.38 -15.68 5.52
C VAL A 58 -13.62 -15.89 4.69
N LYS A 59 -14.70 -15.25 5.10
CA LYS A 59 -15.81 -14.88 4.23
C LYS A 59 -15.36 -13.80 3.22
N ASP A 60 -14.21 -13.99 2.56
CA ASP A 60 -13.77 -13.09 1.50
C ASP A 60 -14.33 -13.62 0.18
N TYR A 61 -15.54 -13.17 -0.13
CA TYR A 61 -16.24 -13.52 -1.36
C TYR A 61 -15.35 -13.36 -2.60
N LYS A 62 -14.48 -12.32 -2.62
CA LYS A 62 -13.58 -12.07 -3.74
C LYS A 62 -12.50 -13.15 -3.87
N LEU A 63 -11.96 -13.66 -2.76
CA LEU A 63 -10.99 -14.77 -2.82
C LEU A 63 -11.64 -16.05 -3.31
N LYS A 64 -12.85 -16.38 -2.82
CA LYS A 64 -13.60 -17.54 -3.32
C LYS A 64 -13.95 -17.43 -4.80
N GLN A 65 -14.28 -16.22 -5.27
CA GLN A 65 -14.51 -15.97 -6.68
C GLN A 65 -13.23 -16.23 -7.49
N ILE A 66 -12.07 -15.79 -7.00
CA ILE A 66 -10.78 -16.06 -7.66
C ILE A 66 -10.50 -17.56 -7.70
N GLU A 67 -10.76 -18.31 -6.63
CA GLU A 67 -10.61 -19.77 -6.61
C GLU A 67 -11.49 -20.43 -7.67
N ALA A 68 -12.76 -20.04 -7.76
CA ALA A 68 -13.70 -20.53 -8.76
C ALA A 68 -13.25 -20.21 -10.19
N GLU A 69 -12.87 -18.97 -10.48
CA GLU A 69 -12.36 -18.56 -11.79
C GLU A 69 -11.00 -19.19 -12.13
N THR A 70 -10.17 -19.46 -11.12
CA THR A 70 -8.90 -20.20 -11.32
C THR A 70 -9.18 -21.64 -11.72
N SER A 71 -10.27 -22.26 -11.23
CA SER A 71 -10.66 -23.63 -11.57
C SER A 71 -11.09 -23.80 -13.02
N THR A 72 -11.61 -22.73 -13.64
CA THR A 72 -12.04 -22.72 -15.05
C THR A 72 -10.95 -22.24 -16.00
N ASP A 73 -9.94 -21.50 -15.51
CA ASP A 73 -8.81 -21.00 -16.30
C ASP A 73 -7.80 -22.13 -16.60
N ILE A 74 -7.81 -22.59 -17.86
CA ILE A 74 -6.98 -23.70 -18.36
C ILE A 74 -5.48 -23.43 -18.13
N ASP A 75 -5.03 -22.19 -18.32
CA ASP A 75 -3.62 -21.85 -18.17
C ASP A 75 -3.24 -21.88 -16.69
N LEU A 76 -4.08 -21.33 -15.80
CA LEU A 76 -3.80 -21.37 -14.37
C LEU A 76 -3.90 -22.80 -13.78
N GLN A 77 -4.76 -23.66 -14.32
CA GLN A 77 -4.79 -25.08 -13.93
C GLN A 77 -3.49 -25.80 -14.32
N ASP A 78 -3.00 -25.58 -15.55
CA ASP A 78 -1.70 -26.13 -15.96
C ASP A 78 -0.57 -25.54 -15.10
N LEU A 79 -0.59 -24.24 -14.79
CA LEU A 79 0.36 -23.63 -13.86
C LEU A 79 0.30 -24.27 -12.46
N LYS A 80 -0.89 -24.53 -11.93
CA LYS A 80 -1.09 -25.19 -10.63
C LYS A 80 -0.44 -26.58 -10.64
N LYS A 81 -0.59 -27.32 -11.73
CA LYS A 81 0.07 -28.62 -11.94
C LYS A 81 1.60 -28.49 -11.96
N GLN A 82 2.17 -27.53 -12.70
CA GLN A 82 3.62 -27.30 -12.75
C GLN A 82 4.20 -26.89 -11.39
N ILE A 83 3.43 -26.16 -10.56
CA ILE A 83 3.88 -25.79 -9.20
C ILE A 83 3.94 -27.02 -8.28
N LEU A 84 3.02 -27.97 -8.42
CA LEU A 84 2.96 -29.18 -7.60
C LEU A 84 3.94 -30.26 -8.05
N GLU A 85 4.04 -30.48 -9.36
CA GLU A 85 4.86 -31.56 -9.95
C GLU A 85 6.29 -31.13 -10.28
N GLY A 86 6.53 -29.81 -10.33
CA GLY A 86 7.81 -29.21 -10.70
C GLY A 86 7.81 -28.67 -12.14
N PHE A 87 8.55 -27.58 -12.33
CA PHE A 87 8.74 -26.97 -13.65
C PHE A 87 9.74 -27.78 -14.49
N PRO A 88 9.56 -27.88 -15.81
CA PRO A 88 10.50 -28.57 -16.68
C PRO A 88 11.84 -27.82 -16.75
N ALA A 89 12.93 -28.54 -17.05
CA ALA A 89 14.27 -27.93 -17.12
C ALA A 89 14.41 -26.82 -18.17
N LYS A 90 13.59 -26.86 -19.24
CA LYS A 90 13.61 -25.86 -20.31
C LYS A 90 12.24 -25.22 -20.46
N ARG A 91 12.22 -23.88 -20.52
CA ARG A 91 11.02 -23.05 -20.76
C ARG A 91 10.20 -23.51 -21.97
N ASN A 92 10.84 -23.93 -23.06
CA ASN A 92 10.17 -24.34 -24.30
C ASN A 92 9.29 -25.59 -24.14
N ASN A 93 9.47 -26.35 -23.06
CA ASN A 93 8.65 -27.52 -22.76
C ASN A 93 7.33 -27.14 -22.07
N LEU A 94 7.16 -25.87 -21.70
CA LEU A 94 5.88 -25.33 -21.22
C LEU A 94 5.04 -24.79 -22.38
N ARG A 95 3.72 -24.76 -22.18
CA ARG A 95 2.81 -23.98 -23.02
C ARG A 95 3.26 -22.53 -23.08
N ARG A 96 3.12 -21.90 -24.26
CA ARG A 96 3.57 -20.50 -24.48
C ARG A 96 2.99 -19.52 -23.45
N ASN A 97 1.75 -19.71 -23.01
CA ASN A 97 1.12 -18.83 -22.03
C ASN A 97 1.76 -18.93 -20.62
N LEU A 98 2.44 -20.05 -20.33
CA LEU A 98 3.12 -20.28 -19.05
C LEU A 98 4.58 -19.82 -19.03
N HIS A 99 5.12 -19.48 -20.19
CA HIS A 99 6.50 -19.05 -20.33
C HIS A 99 6.86 -17.85 -19.46
N GLU A 100 5.90 -16.95 -19.25
CA GLU A 100 6.11 -15.74 -18.45
C GLU A 100 6.15 -16.02 -16.94
N PHE A 101 5.66 -17.19 -16.52
CA PHE A 101 5.77 -17.67 -15.14
C PHE A 101 7.07 -18.43 -14.88
N PHE A 102 7.71 -18.98 -15.92
CA PHE A 102 8.94 -19.77 -15.81
C PHE A 102 10.07 -19.04 -15.08
N THR A 103 10.30 -17.76 -15.42
CA THR A 103 11.36 -16.92 -14.84
C THR A 103 11.18 -16.71 -13.34
N ASN A 104 9.94 -16.76 -12.84
CA ASN A 104 9.63 -16.57 -11.42
C ASN A 104 9.14 -17.85 -10.76
N SER A 105 9.40 -19.02 -11.35
CA SER A 105 8.92 -20.32 -10.86
C SER A 105 9.26 -20.56 -9.38
N GLU A 106 10.43 -20.12 -8.93
CA GLU A 106 10.86 -20.24 -7.53
C GLU A 106 10.04 -19.40 -6.53
N GLU A 107 9.36 -18.35 -7.01
CA GLU A 107 8.49 -17.49 -6.18
C GLU A 107 7.03 -17.97 -6.17
N LEU A 108 6.69 -18.94 -7.01
CA LEU A 108 5.33 -19.45 -7.15
C LEU A 108 5.02 -20.49 -6.09
N SER A 109 3.86 -20.37 -5.47
CA SER A 109 3.36 -21.34 -4.51
C SER A 109 1.84 -21.37 -4.53
N ILE A 110 1.27 -22.39 -3.90
CA ILE A 110 -0.17 -22.54 -3.71
C ILE A 110 -0.48 -22.26 -2.24
N GLN A 111 -1.44 -21.39 -1.98
CA GLN A 111 -1.97 -21.11 -0.64
C GLN A 111 -3.47 -21.37 -0.63
N GLY A 112 -3.89 -22.49 -0.03
CA GLY A 112 -5.25 -22.99 -0.20
C GLY A 112 -5.48 -23.39 -1.67
N ASP A 113 -6.48 -22.79 -2.32
CA ASP A 113 -6.72 -22.97 -3.75
C ASP A 113 -6.23 -21.81 -4.63
N LEU A 114 -5.60 -20.81 -4.01
CA LEU A 114 -5.04 -19.65 -4.71
C LEU A 114 -3.61 -19.93 -5.16
N ILE A 115 -3.30 -19.52 -6.39
CA ILE A 115 -1.92 -19.45 -6.88
C ILE A 115 -1.35 -18.09 -6.49
N VAL A 116 -0.16 -18.08 -5.88
CA VAL A 116 0.48 -16.85 -5.42
C VAL A 116 1.93 -16.76 -5.89
N LYS A 117 2.39 -15.53 -6.13
CA LYS A 117 3.80 -15.18 -6.36
C LYS A 117 4.30 -14.39 -5.15
N GLY A 118 5.06 -15.04 -4.27
CA GLY A 118 5.43 -14.50 -2.96
C GLY A 118 4.20 -14.15 -2.13
N THR A 119 3.92 -12.85 -1.96
CA THR A 119 2.73 -12.34 -1.24
C THR A 119 1.63 -11.78 -2.15
N LYS A 120 1.70 -12.05 -3.46
CA LYS A 120 0.76 -11.52 -4.46
C LYS A 120 -0.11 -12.63 -5.03
N ILE A 121 -1.40 -12.38 -5.12
CA ILE A 121 -2.38 -13.32 -5.69
C ILE A 121 -2.31 -13.25 -7.21
N ILE A 122 -2.24 -14.41 -7.87
CA ILE A 122 -2.31 -14.50 -9.33
C ILE A 122 -3.77 -14.39 -9.75
N ILE A 123 -4.06 -13.44 -10.65
CA ILE A 123 -5.43 -13.13 -11.06
C ILE A 123 -5.78 -13.84 -12.39
N PRO A 124 -6.88 -14.63 -12.44
CA PRO A 124 -7.42 -15.24 -13.65
C PRO A 124 -7.73 -14.21 -14.74
N GLN A 125 -7.62 -14.61 -16.00
CA GLN A 125 -7.79 -13.68 -17.14
C GLN A 125 -9.13 -12.93 -17.09
N THR A 126 -10.20 -13.61 -16.70
CA THR A 126 -11.58 -13.08 -16.61
C THR A 126 -11.71 -11.93 -15.62
N MET A 127 -10.91 -11.93 -14.54
CA MET A 127 -10.99 -10.94 -13.46
C MET A 127 -10.03 -9.75 -13.63
N ARG A 128 -9.09 -9.80 -14.58
CA ARG A 128 -8.05 -8.77 -14.74
C ARG A 128 -8.63 -7.37 -15.02
N ASN A 129 -9.67 -7.28 -15.85
CA ASN A 129 -10.30 -5.99 -16.17
C ASN A 129 -10.96 -5.34 -14.94
N GLU A 130 -11.61 -6.15 -14.10
CA GLU A 130 -12.17 -5.68 -12.83
C GLU A 130 -11.05 -5.16 -11.90
N MET A 131 -9.94 -5.89 -11.80
CA MET A 131 -8.81 -5.45 -10.97
C MET A 131 -8.20 -4.14 -11.47
N LEU A 132 -8.11 -3.95 -12.79
CA LEU A 132 -7.66 -2.69 -13.39
C LEU A 132 -8.60 -1.51 -13.06
N GLN A 133 -9.92 -1.73 -13.12
CA GLN A 133 -10.91 -0.74 -12.71
C GLN A 133 -10.73 -0.34 -11.25
N ILE A 134 -10.55 -1.31 -10.35
CA ILE A 134 -10.37 -1.04 -8.91
C ILE A 134 -9.07 -0.27 -8.66
N LEU A 135 -7.95 -0.72 -9.27
CA LEU A 135 -6.65 -0.05 -9.18
C LEU A 135 -6.69 1.41 -9.68
N HIS A 136 -7.55 1.70 -10.65
CA HIS A 136 -7.71 3.03 -11.22
C HIS A 136 -8.88 3.83 -10.65
N SER A 137 -9.63 3.32 -9.68
CA SER A 137 -10.86 3.97 -9.17
C SER A 137 -10.64 5.36 -8.55
N SER A 138 -9.44 5.66 -8.05
CA SER A 138 -9.05 7.01 -7.59
C SER A 138 -8.42 7.87 -8.69
N HIS A 139 -8.43 7.42 -9.94
CA HIS A 139 -7.75 8.00 -11.10
C HIS A 139 -6.27 8.32 -10.82
N ALA A 140 -5.61 7.43 -10.07
CA ALA A 140 -4.18 7.51 -9.84
C ALA A 140 -3.41 7.32 -11.17
N GLY A 141 -2.28 8.02 -11.30
CA GLY A 141 -1.40 7.86 -12.45
C GLY A 141 -0.75 6.48 -12.51
N ILE A 142 -0.23 6.13 -13.68
CA ILE A 142 0.36 4.82 -14.03
C ILE A 142 1.25 4.26 -12.91
N GLU A 143 2.27 5.01 -12.49
CA GLU A 143 3.25 4.51 -11.51
C GLU A 143 2.62 4.21 -10.14
N LYS A 144 1.62 4.99 -9.72
CA LYS A 144 0.89 4.73 -8.47
C LYS A 144 0.03 3.47 -8.59
N SER A 145 -0.66 3.29 -9.71
CA SER A 145 -1.46 2.09 -9.96
C SER A 145 -0.59 0.83 -10.00
N LYS A 146 0.58 0.88 -10.65
CA LYS A 146 1.57 -0.21 -10.62
C LYS A 146 2.05 -0.49 -9.19
N GLN A 147 2.35 0.56 -8.43
CA GLN A 147 2.84 0.40 -7.06
C GLN A 147 1.78 -0.24 -6.17
N ARG A 148 0.51 0.15 -6.28
CA ARG A 148 -0.61 -0.47 -5.58
C ARG A 148 -0.76 -1.94 -5.96
N ALA A 149 -0.74 -2.26 -7.25
CA ALA A 149 -0.86 -3.64 -7.74
C ALA A 149 0.25 -4.55 -7.16
N ARG A 150 1.49 -4.05 -7.13
CA ARG A 150 2.66 -4.80 -6.60
C ARG A 150 2.51 -5.23 -5.14
N GLU A 151 1.59 -4.66 -4.37
CA GLU A 151 1.39 -5.02 -2.96
C GLU A 151 0.56 -6.29 -2.76
N SER A 152 -0.30 -6.66 -3.71
CA SER A 152 -1.32 -7.67 -3.46
C SER A 152 -1.65 -8.58 -4.64
N ILE A 153 -1.44 -8.13 -5.88
CA ILE A 153 -1.88 -8.88 -7.07
C ILE A 153 -0.78 -8.98 -8.12
N TYR A 154 -0.87 -10.00 -8.97
CA TYR A 154 0.04 -10.24 -10.06
C TYR A 154 -0.64 -10.96 -11.22
N TRP A 155 -0.23 -10.61 -12.43
CA TRP A 155 -0.32 -11.48 -13.59
C TRP A 155 0.79 -11.06 -14.57
N PRO A 156 1.14 -11.92 -15.55
CA PRO A 156 2.14 -11.57 -16.52
C PRO A 156 1.74 -10.32 -17.31
N ARG A 157 2.69 -9.40 -17.52
CA ARG A 157 2.47 -8.09 -18.19
C ARG A 157 1.48 -7.12 -17.50
N ILE A 158 1.13 -7.33 -16.23
CA ILE A 158 0.29 -6.40 -15.44
C ILE A 158 0.68 -4.93 -15.57
N ASN A 159 1.98 -4.61 -15.64
CA ASN A 159 2.45 -3.23 -15.80
C ASN A 159 1.97 -2.60 -17.11
N LYS A 160 2.02 -3.36 -18.21
CA LYS A 160 1.57 -2.91 -19.53
C LYS A 160 0.05 -2.76 -19.56
N ASP A 161 -0.67 -3.71 -18.98
CA ASP A 161 -2.13 -3.64 -18.90
C ASP A 161 -2.60 -2.41 -18.09
N ILE A 162 -1.89 -2.09 -17.00
CA ILE A 162 -2.13 -0.86 -16.22
C ILE A 162 -1.84 0.39 -17.06
N GLU A 163 -0.72 0.43 -17.78
CA GLU A 163 -0.39 1.55 -18.68
C GLU A 163 -1.49 1.76 -19.73
N ASP A 164 -1.85 0.71 -20.46
CA ASP A 164 -2.85 0.73 -21.51
C ASP A 164 -4.22 1.12 -20.97
N TYR A 165 -4.59 0.65 -19.78
CA TYR A 165 -5.85 0.99 -19.12
C TYR A 165 -5.91 2.47 -18.75
N VAL A 166 -4.87 2.99 -18.07
CA VAL A 166 -4.82 4.39 -17.64
C VAL A 166 -4.76 5.34 -18.86
N ASN A 167 -4.01 4.97 -19.90
CA ASN A 167 -3.91 5.76 -21.13
C ASN A 167 -5.22 5.83 -21.91
N ARG A 168 -6.09 4.81 -21.80
CA ARG A 168 -7.42 4.78 -22.43
C ARG A 168 -8.52 5.44 -21.59
N CYS A 169 -8.24 5.84 -20.34
CA CYS A 169 -9.23 6.47 -19.48
C CYS A 169 -9.59 7.88 -19.96
N SER A 170 -10.81 8.05 -20.48
CA SER A 170 -11.33 9.34 -20.96
C SER A 170 -11.27 10.43 -19.90
N THR A 171 -11.70 10.14 -18.66
CA THR A 171 -11.63 11.08 -17.53
C THR A 171 -10.18 11.55 -17.25
N CYS A 172 -9.19 10.67 -17.39
CA CYS A 172 -7.79 11.04 -17.21
C CYS A 172 -7.26 11.88 -18.38
N GLN A 173 -7.68 11.57 -19.61
CA GLN A 173 -7.31 12.33 -20.81
C GLN A 173 -7.89 13.76 -20.76
N THR A 174 -9.16 13.93 -20.40
CA THR A 174 -9.83 15.25 -20.29
C THR A 174 -9.20 16.13 -19.22
N HIS A 175 -8.74 15.53 -18.12
CA HIS A 175 -8.18 16.24 -16.97
C HIS A 175 -6.64 16.14 -16.89
N ARG A 176 -5.95 16.03 -18.04
CA ARG A 176 -4.49 15.98 -18.09
C ARG A 176 -3.94 17.39 -17.89
N ASN A 177 -3.26 17.63 -16.77
CA ASN A 177 -2.68 18.95 -16.48
C ASN A 177 -1.51 19.25 -17.43
N SER A 178 -1.49 20.45 -18.02
CA SER A 178 -0.41 20.91 -18.93
C SER A 178 0.76 21.62 -18.23
N LYS A 179 0.69 21.88 -16.92
CA LYS A 179 1.66 22.75 -16.25
C LYS A 179 2.78 21.99 -15.53
N GLN A 180 4.01 22.40 -15.82
CA GLN A 180 5.20 22.17 -15.01
C GLN A 180 4.98 22.83 -13.64
N LYS A 181 5.26 22.10 -12.55
CA LYS A 181 5.01 22.59 -11.19
C LYS A 181 6.19 23.39 -10.68
N GLU A 182 5.91 24.49 -10.00
CA GLU A 182 6.89 25.30 -9.30
C GLU A 182 7.59 24.52 -8.16
N PRO A 183 8.85 24.87 -7.84
CA PRO A 183 9.59 24.35 -6.70
C PRO A 183 8.82 24.54 -5.39
N LEU A 184 8.68 23.47 -4.61
CA LEU A 184 8.13 23.56 -3.26
C LEU A 184 9.27 23.60 -2.25
N LEU A 185 9.29 24.61 -1.39
CA LEU A 185 10.16 24.58 -0.21
C LEU A 185 9.72 23.41 0.70
N PRO A 186 10.64 22.55 1.17
CA PRO A 186 10.23 21.43 2.00
C PRO A 186 9.90 21.88 3.42
N VAL A 187 8.64 21.68 3.79
CA VAL A 187 8.19 21.66 5.19
C VAL A 187 8.88 20.52 5.92
N GLU A 188 9.33 20.75 7.15
CA GLU A 188 9.88 19.72 8.01
C GLU A 188 8.92 18.53 8.14
N VAL A 189 9.45 17.30 8.10
CA VAL A 189 8.65 16.10 8.36
C VAL A 189 8.35 16.04 9.86
N PRO A 190 7.08 16.01 10.29
CA PRO A 190 6.74 15.91 11.71
C PRO A 190 7.37 14.68 12.36
N GLN A 191 7.56 14.74 13.67
CA GLN A 191 8.22 13.65 14.39
C GLN A 191 7.35 12.40 14.55
N LEU A 192 6.03 12.62 14.68
CA LEU A 192 5.04 11.60 14.98
C LEU A 192 3.88 11.69 13.97
N PRO A 193 3.21 10.56 13.66
CA PRO A 193 1.93 10.57 12.97
C PRO A 193 0.92 11.46 13.70
N TRP A 194 0.08 12.17 12.95
CA TRP A 194 -1.01 13.00 13.48
C TRP A 194 -0.60 14.16 14.41
N ASN A 195 0.69 14.46 14.51
CA ASN A 195 1.18 15.59 15.33
C ASN A 195 0.85 16.96 14.69
N THR A 196 0.94 17.03 13.36
CA THR A 196 0.61 18.23 12.57
C THR A 196 -0.40 17.83 11.50
N VAL A 197 -1.54 18.52 11.46
CA VAL A 197 -2.58 18.29 10.44
C VAL A 197 -2.86 19.56 9.64
N GLY A 198 -3.17 19.39 8.36
CA GLY A 198 -3.59 20.46 7.47
C GLY A 198 -5.09 20.40 7.24
N LEU A 199 -5.78 21.54 7.38
CA LEU A 199 -7.21 21.66 7.09
C LEU A 199 -7.44 22.49 5.83
N ASP A 200 -8.40 22.05 5.04
CA ASP A 200 -8.83 22.76 3.84
C ASP A 200 -10.32 22.51 3.59
N VAL A 201 -11.00 23.53 3.05
CA VAL A 201 -12.43 23.47 2.72
C VAL A 201 -12.59 23.58 1.21
N PHE A 202 -13.38 22.67 0.63
CA PHE A 202 -13.62 22.71 -0.81
C PHE A 202 -15.04 22.32 -1.19
N THR A 203 -15.46 22.83 -2.35
CA THR A 203 -16.78 22.55 -2.91
C THR A 203 -16.65 21.53 -4.05
N LEU A 204 -17.48 20.48 -4.00
CA LEU A 204 -17.61 19.46 -5.02
C LEU A 204 -19.10 19.15 -5.26
N LYS A 205 -19.56 19.29 -6.51
CA LYS A 205 -20.96 19.02 -6.91
C LYS A 205 -21.97 19.72 -5.99
N SER A 206 -21.78 21.03 -5.79
CA SER A 206 -22.60 21.90 -4.92
C SER A 206 -22.64 21.54 -3.44
N HIS A 207 -21.68 20.72 -2.98
CA HIS A 207 -21.54 20.36 -1.57
C HIS A 207 -20.16 20.74 -1.07
N ASP A 208 -20.12 21.25 0.16
CA ASP A 208 -18.87 21.60 0.82
C ASP A 208 -18.32 20.43 1.62
N TYR A 209 -17.00 20.34 1.68
CA TYR A 209 -16.27 19.29 2.36
C TYR A 209 -15.14 19.90 3.17
N LEU A 210 -14.94 19.36 4.37
CA LEU A 210 -13.75 19.56 5.17
C LEU A 210 -12.79 18.41 4.89
N LEU A 211 -11.56 18.74 4.48
CA LEU A 211 -10.46 17.82 4.33
C LEU A 211 -9.43 18.10 5.41
N CYS A 212 -9.09 17.06 6.18
CA CYS A 212 -7.99 17.03 7.13
C CYS A 212 -6.92 16.08 6.60
N VAL A 213 -5.66 16.50 6.58
CA VAL A 213 -4.53 15.69 6.10
C VAL A 213 -3.42 15.69 7.13
N ASP A 214 -3.00 14.51 7.58
CA ASP A 214 -1.82 14.37 8.42
C ASP A 214 -0.53 14.69 7.63
N TYR A 215 0.31 15.58 8.16
CA TYR A 215 1.57 15.94 7.52
C TYR A 215 2.60 14.80 7.53
N TYR A 216 2.55 13.88 8.48
CA TYR A 216 3.50 12.76 8.53
C TYR A 216 3.09 11.64 7.56
N SER A 217 1.94 11.03 7.81
CA SER A 217 1.45 9.88 7.04
C SER A 217 0.84 10.25 5.70
N LYS A 218 0.48 11.53 5.49
CA LYS A 218 -0.33 11.98 4.35
C LYS A 218 -1.72 11.31 4.33
N TYR A 219 -2.23 10.89 5.48
CA TYR A 219 -3.54 10.26 5.58
C TYR A 219 -4.66 11.29 5.44
N PRO A 220 -5.59 11.13 4.46
CA PRO A 220 -6.72 12.04 4.30
C PRO A 220 -7.95 11.59 5.11
N GLU A 221 -8.58 12.56 5.75
CA GLU A 221 -9.87 12.45 6.38
C GLU A 221 -10.81 13.50 5.79
N VAL A 222 -11.99 13.08 5.34
CA VAL A 222 -12.92 13.94 4.61
C VAL A 222 -14.31 13.77 5.20
N THR A 223 -15.00 14.88 5.38
CA THR A 223 -16.41 14.89 5.76
C THR A 223 -17.15 15.99 5.03
N LYS A 224 -18.44 15.78 4.81
CA LYS A 224 -19.32 16.79 4.23
C LYS A 224 -19.59 17.87 5.27
N LEU A 225 -19.53 19.13 4.86
CA LEU A 225 -19.90 20.29 5.66
C LEU A 225 -21.32 20.72 5.31
N PHE A 226 -22.10 21.06 6.33
CA PHE A 226 -23.41 21.70 6.17
C PHE A 226 -23.28 23.23 6.10
N THR A 227 -22.31 23.80 6.82
CA THR A 227 -21.99 25.23 6.82
C THR A 227 -20.48 25.41 6.84
N LYS A 228 -19.99 26.49 6.21
CA LYS A 228 -18.58 26.90 6.27
C LYS A 228 -18.26 27.78 7.50
N THR A 229 -19.16 27.85 8.46
CA THR A 229 -18.93 28.63 9.69
C THR A 229 -17.92 27.93 10.57
N ALA A 230 -17.27 28.69 11.48
CA ALA A 230 -16.37 28.13 12.47
C ALA A 230 -17.04 27.01 13.28
N HIS A 231 -18.25 27.28 13.79
CA HIS A 231 -19.09 26.27 14.44
C HIS A 231 -19.28 24.97 13.64
N GLY A 232 -19.62 25.09 12.35
CA GLY A 232 -19.83 23.93 11.47
C GLY A 232 -18.56 23.11 11.29
N ILE A 233 -17.42 23.78 11.13
CA ILE A 233 -16.11 23.14 11.01
C ILE A 233 -15.68 22.48 12.32
N ILE A 234 -15.84 23.15 13.46
CA ILE A 234 -15.51 22.58 14.78
C ILE A 234 -16.32 21.30 15.01
N THR A 235 -17.62 21.34 14.72
CA THR A 235 -18.51 20.18 14.84
C THR A 235 -18.07 19.03 13.95
N ALA A 236 -17.63 19.32 12.72
CA ALA A 236 -17.10 18.33 11.79
C ALA A 236 -15.70 17.80 12.18
N LEU A 237 -14.88 18.61 12.85
CA LEU A 237 -13.50 18.30 13.20
C LEU A 237 -13.37 17.49 14.51
N LYS A 238 -14.26 17.72 15.49
CA LYS A 238 -14.29 16.96 16.75
C LYS A 238 -14.29 15.43 16.55
N PRO A 239 -15.08 14.85 15.63
CA PRO A 239 -15.02 13.42 15.30
C PRO A 239 -13.66 12.95 14.77
N PHE A 240 -12.92 13.79 14.03
CA PHE A 240 -11.59 13.45 13.53
C PHE A 240 -10.61 13.34 14.70
N PHE A 241 -10.64 14.34 15.61
CA PHE A 241 -9.79 14.35 16.80
C PHE A 241 -10.15 13.24 17.78
N ALA A 242 -11.43 12.91 17.94
CA ALA A 242 -11.85 11.78 18.76
C ALA A 242 -11.35 10.42 18.22
N ARG A 243 -11.19 10.30 16.89
CA ARG A 243 -10.74 9.06 16.24
C ARG A 243 -9.22 8.89 16.26
N HIS A 244 -8.48 9.98 16.08
CA HIS A 244 -7.05 9.95 15.83
C HIS A 244 -6.20 10.54 16.96
N GLY A 245 -6.83 11.24 17.90
CA GLY A 245 -6.17 12.08 18.88
C GLY A 245 -6.18 13.55 18.46
N ILE A 246 -5.93 14.41 19.43
CA ILE A 246 -5.81 15.84 19.20
C ILE A 246 -4.38 16.12 18.68
N PRO A 247 -4.23 16.77 17.52
CA PRO A 247 -2.91 17.14 17.01
C PRO A 247 -2.30 18.25 17.86
N ASN A 248 -0.97 18.35 17.91
CA ASN A 248 -0.30 19.49 18.54
C ASN A 248 -0.46 20.77 17.70
N GLN A 249 -0.53 20.63 16.37
CA GLN A 249 -0.59 21.75 15.45
C GLN A 249 -1.61 21.52 14.33
N VAL A 250 -2.44 22.52 14.09
CA VAL A 250 -3.37 22.63 12.97
C VAL A 250 -2.90 23.75 12.06
N ILE A 251 -2.67 23.44 10.79
CA ILE A 251 -2.33 24.41 9.75
C ILE A 251 -3.54 24.58 8.83
N ALA A 252 -4.01 25.81 8.66
CA ALA A 252 -5.18 26.10 7.84
C ALA A 252 -5.14 27.51 7.25
N ASP A 253 -6.00 27.78 6.27
CA ASP A 253 -6.22 29.14 5.77
C ASP A 253 -6.73 30.07 6.88
N ASN A 254 -6.57 31.38 6.70
CA ASN A 254 -6.89 32.36 7.74
C ASN A 254 -8.36 32.28 8.21
N MET A 255 -9.33 32.47 7.31
CA MET A 255 -10.75 32.37 7.67
C MET A 255 -11.35 31.08 7.12
N PRO A 256 -12.20 30.38 7.88
CA PRO A 256 -12.79 30.73 9.20
C PRO A 256 -11.97 30.28 10.44
N PHE A 257 -10.76 29.76 10.25
CA PHE A 257 -9.95 29.11 11.30
C PHE A 257 -9.30 30.09 12.31
N ASN A 258 -9.27 31.38 12.01
CA ASN A 258 -8.80 32.44 12.92
C ASN A 258 -9.95 33.16 13.66
N SER A 259 -11.16 32.62 13.59
CA SER A 259 -12.30 33.17 14.34
C SER A 259 -12.11 32.98 15.85
N GLN A 260 -12.70 33.86 16.66
CA GLN A 260 -12.65 33.75 18.12
C GLN A 260 -13.20 32.40 18.61
N GLU A 261 -14.26 31.90 17.97
CA GLU A 261 -14.84 30.58 18.28
C GLU A 261 -13.82 29.45 18.05
N PHE A 262 -13.11 29.47 16.92
CA PHE A 262 -12.11 28.43 16.61
C PHE A 262 -10.88 28.53 17.50
N LEU A 263 -10.41 29.75 17.82
CA LEU A 263 -9.29 29.94 18.75
C LEU A 263 -9.65 29.52 20.18
N LYS A 264 -10.90 29.73 20.61
CA LYS A 264 -11.40 29.22 21.90
C LYS A 264 -11.39 27.69 21.90
N PHE A 265 -11.90 27.06 20.85
CA PHE A 265 -11.84 25.60 20.66
C PHE A 265 -10.39 25.08 20.69
N ALA A 266 -9.47 25.76 20.01
CA ALA A 266 -8.06 25.41 20.00
C ALA A 266 -7.42 25.47 21.40
N LYS A 267 -7.76 26.49 22.19
CA LYS A 267 -7.31 26.61 23.56
C LYS A 267 -7.93 25.54 24.48
N GLU A 268 -9.21 25.25 24.32
CA GLU A 268 -9.92 24.25 25.14
C GLU A 268 -9.43 22.83 24.88
N TRP A 269 -9.07 22.52 23.62
CA TRP A 269 -8.60 21.20 23.21
C TRP A 269 -7.08 21.09 23.21
N ASP A 270 -6.37 22.16 23.61
CA ASP A 270 -4.91 22.22 23.74
C ASP A 270 -4.15 21.91 22.43
N PHE A 271 -4.47 22.65 21.37
CA PHE A 271 -3.70 22.62 20.12
C PHE A 271 -3.41 24.01 19.57
N HIS A 272 -2.31 24.12 18.81
CA HIS A 272 -1.91 25.39 18.20
C HIS A 272 -2.45 25.52 16.77
N VAL A 273 -3.04 26.67 16.47
CA VAL A 273 -3.47 27.02 15.10
C VAL A 273 -2.41 27.88 14.45
N THR A 274 -1.91 27.45 13.30
CA THR A 274 -1.03 28.24 12.44
C THR A 274 -1.80 28.60 11.18
N THR A 275 -2.22 29.85 11.09
CA THR A 275 -2.91 30.36 9.90
C THR A 275 -1.88 30.76 8.85
N THR A 276 -2.09 30.32 7.62
CA THR A 276 -1.23 30.73 6.52
C THR A 276 -1.61 32.10 6.00
N SER A 277 -0.68 33.04 6.09
CA SER A 277 -0.77 34.36 5.46
C SER A 277 -0.56 34.22 3.94
N PRO A 278 -1.16 35.10 3.10
CA PRO A 278 -0.84 35.19 1.67
C PRO A 278 0.66 35.35 1.36
N LEU A 279 1.47 35.75 2.36
CA LEU A 279 2.91 35.95 2.26
C LEU A 279 3.74 34.67 2.52
N TYR A 280 3.14 33.55 2.95
CA TYR A 280 3.82 32.27 3.17
C TYR A 280 3.21 31.05 2.41
N PRO A 281 2.88 31.17 1.11
CA PRO A 281 2.34 30.05 0.32
C PRO A 281 3.31 28.86 0.22
N GLN A 282 4.60 29.13 0.38
CA GLN A 282 5.68 28.15 0.24
C GLN A 282 5.69 27.08 1.35
N ALA A 283 5.18 27.39 2.56
CA ALA A 283 5.03 26.42 3.65
C ALA A 283 3.82 25.48 3.47
N ASN A 284 2.85 25.83 2.63
CA ASN A 284 1.63 25.05 2.41
C ASN A 284 1.68 24.11 1.20
N GLY A 285 2.58 24.35 0.25
CA GLY A 285 2.48 23.74 -1.07
C GLY A 285 2.58 22.20 -1.09
N GLN A 286 3.18 21.56 -0.08
CA GLN A 286 3.18 20.10 0.06
C GLN A 286 1.79 19.55 0.39
N VAL A 287 1.05 20.23 1.27
CA VAL A 287 -0.33 19.87 1.62
C VAL A 287 -1.28 20.30 0.52
N GLU A 288 -1.14 21.48 -0.07
CA GLU A 288 -1.94 21.89 -1.24
C GLU A 288 -1.84 20.87 -2.39
N ARG A 289 -0.65 20.31 -2.63
CA ARG A 289 -0.46 19.25 -3.63
C ARG A 289 -1.23 17.99 -3.26
N PHE A 290 -1.18 17.57 -2.01
CA PHE A 290 -1.86 16.35 -1.57
C PHE A 290 -3.38 16.53 -1.52
N VAL A 291 -3.82 17.65 -0.97
CA VAL A 291 -5.19 18.15 -1.02
C VAL A 291 -5.71 18.16 -2.46
N GLY A 292 -4.94 18.71 -3.39
CA GLY A 292 -5.26 18.71 -4.82
C GLY A 292 -5.39 17.30 -5.41
N ILE A 293 -4.55 16.35 -4.99
CA ILE A 293 -4.66 14.93 -5.38
C ILE A 293 -5.98 14.34 -4.89
N ILE A 294 -6.34 14.54 -3.61
CA ILE A 294 -7.58 14.00 -3.03
C ILE A 294 -8.81 14.64 -3.67
N LYS A 295 -8.82 15.97 -3.83
CA LYS A 295 -9.89 16.69 -4.54
C LYS A 295 -10.07 16.15 -5.96
N THR A 296 -8.97 15.92 -6.67
CA THR A 296 -9.00 15.39 -8.04
C THR A 296 -9.51 13.96 -8.07
N ALA A 297 -9.09 13.11 -7.12
CA ALA A 297 -9.56 11.74 -7.01
C ALA A 297 -11.08 11.69 -6.76
N MET A 298 -11.59 12.51 -5.82
CA MET A 298 -13.02 12.61 -5.54
C MET A 298 -13.83 13.18 -6.71
N LYS A 299 -13.25 14.11 -7.47
CA LYS A 299 -13.89 14.70 -8.66
C LYS A 299 -14.05 13.69 -9.79
N LYS A 300 -13.01 12.91 -10.05
CA LYS A 300 -12.96 11.98 -11.18
C LYS A 300 -13.67 10.67 -10.90
N SER A 301 -13.65 10.20 -9.65
CA SER A 301 -14.23 8.92 -9.29
C SER A 301 -15.75 8.94 -9.28
N GLN A 302 -16.34 7.79 -9.63
CA GLN A 302 -17.77 7.55 -9.51
C GLN A 302 -18.21 7.46 -8.04
N ASP A 303 -17.39 6.84 -7.18
CA ASP A 303 -17.60 6.73 -5.73
C ASP A 303 -16.44 7.40 -4.97
N PRO A 304 -16.66 8.62 -4.42
CA PRO A 304 -15.64 9.33 -3.66
C PRO A 304 -15.10 8.56 -2.44
N ASN A 305 -15.92 7.73 -1.79
CA ASN A 305 -15.49 6.99 -0.60
C ASN A 305 -14.49 5.89 -0.96
N ILE A 306 -14.75 5.17 -2.05
CA ILE A 306 -13.82 4.18 -2.59
C ILE A 306 -12.53 4.86 -3.08
N ALA A 307 -12.63 6.02 -3.72
CA ALA A 307 -11.46 6.79 -4.14
C ALA A 307 -10.57 7.21 -2.95
N ILE A 308 -11.18 7.67 -1.85
CA ILE A 308 -10.48 8.01 -0.61
C ILE A 308 -9.83 6.77 -0.01
N LEU A 309 -10.54 5.64 0.06
CA LEU A 309 -9.99 4.36 0.54
C LEU A 309 -8.76 3.94 -0.29
N GLN A 310 -8.84 4.03 -1.61
CA GLN A 310 -7.71 3.73 -2.48
C GLN A 310 -6.56 4.71 -2.27
N CYS A 311 -6.82 6.00 -2.07
CA CYS A 311 -5.77 6.97 -1.75
C CYS A 311 -5.08 6.66 -0.41
N ARG A 312 -5.81 6.15 0.59
CA ARG A 312 -5.25 5.70 1.88
C ARG A 312 -4.37 4.47 1.74
N ASN A 313 -4.71 3.56 0.83
CA ASN A 313 -3.96 2.32 0.59
C ASN A 313 -2.87 2.44 -0.48
N THR A 314 -2.89 3.47 -1.32
CA THR A 314 -1.90 3.65 -2.38
C THR A 314 -0.60 4.22 -1.80
N PRO A 315 0.56 3.58 -2.04
CA PRO A 315 1.83 4.09 -1.57
C PRO A 315 2.14 5.51 -2.05
N ILE A 316 2.83 6.26 -1.18
CA ILE A 316 3.22 7.64 -1.47
C ILE A 316 4.36 7.62 -2.48
N THR A 317 4.30 8.48 -3.51
CA THR A 317 5.34 8.56 -4.53
C THR A 317 6.72 8.83 -3.91
N GLY A 318 7.67 7.94 -4.20
CA GLY A 318 9.04 7.96 -3.66
C GLY A 318 9.21 7.23 -2.32
N LEU A 319 8.15 6.62 -1.80
CA LEU A 319 8.15 5.80 -0.58
C LEU A 319 7.53 4.45 -0.88
N LYS A 320 7.88 3.43 -0.08
CA LYS A 320 7.26 2.10 -0.16
C LYS A 320 5.97 1.96 0.66
N TYR A 321 5.64 2.96 1.48
CA TYR A 321 4.53 2.93 2.41
C TYR A 321 3.35 3.78 1.94
N SER A 322 2.13 3.29 2.19
CA SER A 322 0.88 4.04 2.02
C SER A 322 0.52 4.86 3.26
N PRO A 323 -0.37 5.85 3.12
CA PRO A 323 -0.82 6.63 4.26
C PRO A 323 -1.39 5.79 5.40
N ALA A 324 -2.17 4.74 5.09
CA ALA A 324 -2.69 3.82 6.09
C ALA A 324 -1.57 3.07 6.84
N GLN A 325 -0.51 2.65 6.14
CA GLN A 325 0.62 1.99 6.77
C GLN A 325 1.43 2.92 7.66
N LEU A 326 1.54 4.20 7.29
CA LEU A 326 2.26 5.19 8.09
C LEU A 326 1.48 5.61 9.35
N LEU A 327 0.15 5.67 9.28
CA LEU A 327 -0.69 6.09 10.40
C LEU A 327 -1.08 4.92 11.32
N PHE A 328 -1.47 3.78 10.76
CA PHE A 328 -2.02 2.65 11.50
C PHE A 328 -1.09 1.45 11.58
N ASN A 329 0.11 1.53 11.00
CA ASN A 329 1.04 0.41 10.87
C ASN A 329 0.42 -0.79 10.13
N ARG A 330 -0.65 -0.61 9.37
CA ARG A 330 -1.32 -1.71 8.65
C ARG A 330 -1.97 -1.21 7.38
N ARG A 331 -2.24 -2.14 6.46
CA ARG A 331 -3.06 -1.86 5.29
C ARG A 331 -4.54 -1.92 5.67
N LEU A 332 -5.37 -1.16 4.97
CA LEU A 332 -6.82 -1.29 5.07
C LEU A 332 -7.29 -2.35 4.08
N ARG A 333 -8.31 -3.13 4.44
CA ARG A 333 -8.97 -4.00 3.48
C ARG A 333 -9.75 -3.14 2.49
N ASP A 334 -9.63 -3.46 1.21
CA ASP A 334 -10.39 -2.83 0.14
C ASP A 334 -10.82 -3.89 -0.89
N ASN A 335 -11.30 -3.43 -2.05
CA ASN A 335 -11.83 -4.33 -3.09
C ASN A 335 -10.70 -5.05 -3.86
N ILE A 336 -9.42 -4.75 -3.60
CA ILE A 336 -8.30 -5.47 -4.20
C ILE A 336 -8.02 -6.69 -3.32
N PRO A 337 -8.14 -7.92 -3.88
CA PRO A 337 -7.89 -9.14 -3.13
C PRO A 337 -6.48 -9.10 -2.56
N THR A 338 -6.36 -9.36 -1.27
CA THR A 338 -5.10 -9.23 -0.52
C THR A 338 -4.97 -10.36 0.47
N LEU A 339 -3.81 -11.02 0.49
CA LEU A 339 -3.51 -12.07 1.47
C LEU A 339 -3.48 -11.50 2.89
N LYS A 340 -3.92 -12.29 3.88
CA LYS A 340 -3.93 -11.89 5.29
C LYS A 340 -2.57 -11.42 5.80
N ILE A 341 -1.49 -12.05 5.33
CA ILE A 341 -0.13 -11.70 5.73
C ILE A 341 0.19 -10.22 5.43
N ASN A 342 -0.37 -9.66 4.35
CA ASN A 342 -0.17 -8.26 3.97
C ASN A 342 -1.03 -7.28 4.81
N LEU A 343 -2.04 -7.79 5.52
CA LEU A 343 -2.92 -7.02 6.41
C LEU A 343 -2.42 -7.03 7.87
N LYS A 344 -1.49 -7.92 8.22
CA LYS A 344 -0.89 -7.95 9.56
C LYS A 344 -0.17 -6.61 9.82
N PRO A 345 -0.34 -6.02 11.02
CA PRO A 345 0.38 -4.80 11.38
C PRO A 345 1.89 -4.99 11.33
N ALA A 346 2.60 -3.97 10.84
CA ALA A 346 4.05 -3.90 10.78
C ALA A 346 4.51 -2.44 10.92
N ILE A 347 5.49 -2.20 11.78
CA ILE A 347 6.02 -0.85 12.03
C ILE A 347 6.91 -0.42 10.86
N PRO A 348 6.69 0.76 10.25
CA PRO A 348 7.49 1.25 9.15
C PRO A 348 8.78 1.92 9.66
N VAL A 349 9.72 1.12 10.18
CA VAL A 349 10.91 1.57 10.93
C VAL A 349 11.73 2.67 10.21
N LYS A 350 11.85 2.61 8.88
CA LYS A 350 12.63 3.57 8.09
C LYS A 350 11.81 4.69 7.46
N ALA A 351 10.50 4.79 7.74
CA ALA A 351 9.61 5.72 7.06
C ALA A 351 10.05 7.19 7.20
N ARG A 352 10.38 7.64 8.42
CA ARG A 352 10.80 9.03 8.65
C ARG A 352 12.09 9.37 7.92
N GLN A 353 13.09 8.49 7.95
CA GLN A 353 14.35 8.66 7.24
C GLN A 353 14.12 8.70 5.71
N GLU A 354 13.28 7.80 5.18
CA GLU A 354 12.90 7.80 3.76
C GLU A 354 12.14 9.08 3.37
N LEU A 355 11.25 9.58 4.23
CA LEU A 355 10.51 10.84 4.04
C LEU A 355 11.47 12.05 4.00
N GLN A 356 12.42 12.12 4.93
CA GLN A 356 13.43 13.18 4.99
C GLN A 356 14.37 13.13 3.78
N SER A 357 14.89 11.95 3.42
CA SER A 357 15.74 11.77 2.24
C SER A 357 15.00 12.17 0.96
N ARG A 358 13.72 11.82 0.85
CA ARG A 358 12.87 12.23 -0.27
C ARG A 358 12.71 13.74 -0.35
N GLN A 359 12.47 14.42 0.77
CA GLN A 359 12.38 15.89 0.81
C GLN A 359 13.70 16.55 0.41
N GLN A 360 14.83 16.03 0.90
CA GLN A 360 16.16 16.52 0.50
C GLN A 360 16.40 16.36 -1.00
N LYS A 361 16.07 15.22 -1.60
CA LYS A 361 16.16 15.04 -3.06
C LYS A 361 15.29 16.06 -3.80
N GLN A 362 14.09 16.34 -3.31
CA GLN A 362 13.21 17.36 -3.90
C GLN A 362 13.79 18.79 -3.82
N LYS A 363 14.69 19.09 -2.88
CA LYS A 363 15.42 20.39 -2.82
C LYS A 363 16.49 20.55 -3.90
N VAL A 364 16.95 19.46 -4.50
CA VAL A 364 18.12 19.46 -5.40
C VAL A 364 17.70 19.46 -6.87
N PHE A 365 16.53 18.89 -7.18
CA PHE A 365 16.00 18.80 -8.55
C PHE A 365 15.08 19.98 -8.94
N PHE A 366 14.96 20.97 -8.04
CA PHE A 366 14.21 22.20 -8.18
C PHE A 366 14.96 23.29 -7.43
#